data_AF-A0A7C1TQ18-F1
#
_entry.id   AF-A0A7C1TQ18-F1
#
_cell.length_a   1.000
_cell.length_b   1.000
_cell.length_c   1.000
_cell.angle_alpha   90.00
_cell.angle_beta   90.00
_cell.angle_gamma   90.00
#
_symmetry.space_group_name_H-M   'P 1'
#
loop_
_entity.id
_entity.type
_entity.pdbx_description
1 polymer ?
#
loop_
_entity_poly.entity_id
_entity_poly.type
_entity_poly.pdbx_seq_one_letter_code
_entity_poly.pdbx_strand_id
1 'polypeptide(L)' 'MQKVLIVDDEHVVRLVLTEILESNGFSVIGASNGREALEVFRRDRPASVLLDLKMP' A
#
# COMPACT_ATOMS: atom_id res chain seq x y z
N MET A 1 -14.77 6.15 -0.18
CA MET A 1 -13.34 6.28 -0.51
C MET A 1 -12.85 4.97 -1.10
N GLN A 2 -12.13 4.97 -2.23
CA GLN A 2 -11.49 3.76 -2.76
C GLN A 2 -10.22 3.49 -1.94
N LYS A 3 -9.97 2.23 -1.55
CA LYS A 3 -8.82 1.85 -0.72
C LYS A 3 -7.70 1.28 -1.59
N VAL A 4 -6.47 1.78 -1.41
CA VAL A 4 -5.27 1.36 -2.14
C VAL A 4 -4.27 0.75 -1.16
N LEU A 5 -3.73 -0.43 -1.51
CA LEU A 5 -2.65 -1.07 -0.76
C LEU A 5 -1.30 -0.76 -1.41
N ILE A 6 -0.37 -0.19 -0.65
CA ILE A 6 1.02 0.00 -1.07
C ILE A 6 1.88 -1.08 -0.42
N VAL A 7 2.71 -1.75 -1.22
CA VAL A 7 3.62 -2.81 -0.77
C VAL A 7 5.03 -2.44 -1.23
N ASP A 8 5.87 -2.07 -0.27
CA ASP A 8 7.22 -1.59 -0.49
C ASP A 8 7.99 -1.75 0.83
N ASP A 9 9.25 -2.17 0.84
CA ASP A 9 10.02 -2.32 2.08
C ASP A 9 10.54 -0.98 2.62
N GLU A 10 10.73 0.03 1.76
CA GLU A 10 11.20 1.36 2.13
C GLU A 10 10.08 2.21 2.74
N HIS A 11 10.22 2.57 4.01
CA HIS A 11 9.24 3.38 4.72
C HIS A 11 8.99 4.75 4.08
N VAL A 12 10.05 5.38 3.55
CA VAL A 12 9.96 6.71 2.92
C VAL A 12 9.09 6.66 1.67
N VAL A 13 9.23 5.60 0.85
CA VAL A 13 8.43 5.43 -0.36
C VAL A 13 6.95 5.25 0.01
N ARG A 14 6.65 4.40 1.00
CA ARG A 14 5.27 4.24 1.49
C ARG A 14 4.66 5.54 2.00
N LEU A 15 5.43 6.35 2.73
CA LEU A 15 4.96 7.63 3.27
C LEU A 15 4.60 8.61 2.15
N VAL A 16 5.52 8.83 1.20
CA VAL A 16 5.32 9.77 0.08
C VAL A 16 4.11 9.36 -0.77
N LEU A 17 4.00 8.08 -1.11
CA LEU A 17 2.88 7.56 -1.87
C LEU A 17 1.55 7.66 -1.12
N THR A 18 1.58 7.49 0.22
CA THR A 18 0.41 7.68 1.07
C THR A 18 -0.08 9.12 1.01
N GLU A 19 0.80 10.10 1.22
CA GLU A 19 0.45 11.53 1.16
C GLU A 19 -0.14 11.93 -0.21
N ILE A 20 0.47 11.44 -1.30
CA ILE A 20 -0.02 11.69 -2.67
C ILE A 20 -1.42 11.09 -2.85
N LEU A 21 -1.65 9.83 -2.46
CA LEU A 21 -2.95 9.19 -2.69
C LEU A 21 -4.05 9.76 -1.77
N GLU A 22 -3.73 10.04 -0.51
CA GLU A 22 -4.69 10.63 0.43
C GLU A 22 -5.11 12.05 0.02
N SER A 23 -4.17 12.87 -0.46
CA SER A 23 -4.48 14.19 -1.02
C SER A 23 -5.37 14.15 -2.27
N ASN A 24 -5.40 13.01 -2.97
CA ASN A 24 -6.29 12.74 -4.10
C ASN A 24 -7.61 12.04 -3.69
N GLY A 25 -7.89 11.94 -2.39
CA GLY A 25 -9.14 11.39 -1.86
C GLY A 25 -9.22 9.86 -1.85
N PHE A 26 -8.07 9.17 -1.81
CA PHE A 26 -8.01 7.73 -1.56
C PHE A 26 -7.80 7.44 -0.07
N SER A 27 -8.14 6.22 0.35
CA SER A 27 -7.68 5.68 1.64
C SER A 27 -6.52 4.74 1.38
N VAL A 28 -5.45 4.87 2.14
CA VAL A 28 -4.23 4.11 1.90
C VAL A 28 -3.96 3.15 3.07
N ILE A 29 -3.51 1.95 2.73
CA ILE A 29 -2.98 0.97 3.67
C ILE A 29 -1.61 0.53 3.17
N GLY A 30 -0.64 0.39 4.08
CA GLY A 30 0.73 -0.01 3.73
C GLY A 30 1.04 -1.43 4.19
N ALA A 31 1.96 -2.08 3.50
CA ALA A 31 2.63 -3.30 3.92
C ALA A 31 4.13 -3.20 3.58
N SER A 32 4.97 -3.74 4.46
CA SER A 32 6.44 -3.70 4.35
C SER A 32 7.04 -4.92 3.65
N ASN A 33 6.23 -5.95 3.39
CA ASN A 33 6.67 -7.20 2.77
C ASN A 33 5.47 -7.97 2.20
N GLY A 34 5.75 -9.01 1.40
CA GLY A 34 4.73 -9.81 0.73
C GLY A 34 3.78 -10.57 1.67
N ARG A 35 4.25 -11.03 2.84
CA ARG A 35 3.40 -11.76 3.79
C ARG A 35 2.36 -10.83 4.40
N GLU A 36 2.81 -9.69 4.91
CA GLU A 36 1.94 -8.64 5.44
C GLU A 36 0.96 -8.17 4.35
N ALA A 37 1.45 -7.95 3.13
CA ALA A 37 0.61 -7.54 2.00
C ALA A 37 -0.54 -8.52 1.72
N LEU A 38 -0.27 -9.84 1.74
CA LEU A 38 -1.29 -10.87 1.53
C LEU A 38 -2.31 -10.89 2.66
N GLU A 39 -1.88 -10.72 3.91
CA GLU A 39 -2.78 -10.66 5.07
C GLU A 39 -3.70 -9.43 4.99
N VAL A 40 -3.11 -8.27 4.73
CA VAL A 40 -3.82 -7.00 4.56
C VAL A 40 -4.78 -7.08 3.38
N PHE A 41 -4.35 -7.60 2.23
CA PHE A 41 -5.20 -7.73 1.04
C PHE A 41 -6.45 -8.57 1.31
N ARG A 42 -6.29 -9.70 2.00
CA ARG A 42 -7.41 -10.60 2.33
C ARG A 42 -8.39 -9.96 3.31
N ARG A 43 -7.89 -9.21 4.30
CA ARG A 43 -8.68 -8.55 5.34
C ARG A 43 -9.39 -7.30 4.83
N ASP A 44 -8.66 -6.42 4.17
CA ASP A 44 -9.11 -5.06 3.83
C ASP A 44 -9.72 -4.94 2.43
N ARG A 45 -9.52 -5.95 1.56
CA ARG A 45 -10.04 -6.02 0.18
C ARG A 45 -9.87 -4.68 -0.58
N PRO A 46 -8.62 -4.18 -0.73
CA PRO A 46 -8.37 -2.94 -1.44
C PRO A 46 -8.77 -3.08 -2.92
N ALA A 47 -9.14 -1.96 -3.54
CA ALA A 47 -9.54 -1.91 -4.94
C ALA A 47 -8.34 -2.00 -5.90
N SER A 48 -7.18 -1.51 -5.44
CA SER A 48 -5.93 -1.50 -6.19
C SER A 48 -4.75 -1.81 -5.28
N VAL A 49 -3.68 -2.37 -5.85
CA VAL A 49 -2.42 -2.63 -5.17
C VAL A 49 -1.29 -1.98 -5.97
N LEU A 50 -0.42 -1.25 -5.27
CA LEU A 50 0.82 -0.69 -5.79
C LEU A 50 1.97 -1.48 -5.16
N LEU A 51 2.66 -2.27 -5.96
CA LEU A 51 3.64 -3.26 -5.51
C LEU A 51 5.01 -2.89 -6.06
N ASP A 52 5.99 -2.75 -5.18
CA ASP A 52 7.39 -2.77 -5.58
C ASP A 52 7.79 -4.19 -6.00
N LEU A 53 8.43 -4.31 -7.16
CA LEU A 53 8.92 -5.58 -7.68
C LEU A 53 10.30 -5.93 -7.12
N LYS A 54 11.02 -4.93 -6.59
CA LYS A 54 12.40 -5.08 -6.15
C LYS A 54 12.53 -5.01 -4.64
N MET A 55 11.68 -5.77 -3.96
CA MET A 55 11.81 -6.04 -2.54
C MET A 55 12.84 -7.18 -2.31
N PRO A 56 13.66 -7.12 -1.25
CA PRO A 56 14.53 -8.23 -0.83
C PRO A 56 13.77 -9.54 -0.54
#